data_AF-A0A7W6ZNG0-F1
#
_entry.id   AF-A0A7W6ZNG0-F1
#
_cell.length_a   1.000
_cell.length_b   1.000
_cell.length_c   1.000
_cell.angle_alpha   90.00
_cell.angle_beta   90.00
_cell.angle_gamma   90.00
#
_symmetry.space_group_name_H-M   'P 1'
#
loop_
_entity.id
_entity.type
_entity.pdbx_description
1 polymer ?
#
loop_
_entity_poly.entity_id
_entity_poly.type
_entity_poly.pdbx_seq_one_letter_code
_entity_poly.pdbx_strand_id
1 'polypeptide(L)'
;MSEHSDFTDEEIHAVRERFEETTMATTEEKNARLVKLRLVDGPGRLNSRGKAILTMLQGPRTATKAEIAALIRHYTAKTDKEKAAANQELLDVNLGYVSIYHGYVWLNLRGEMLWHHEMMRSR
;
A
#
# COMPACT_ATOMS: atom_id res chain seq x y z
N MET A 1 -17.88 13.09 -14.44
CA MET A 1 -17.18 11.94 -15.05
C MET A 1 -15.81 11.87 -14.39
N SER A 2 -15.47 10.76 -13.76
CA SER A 2 -14.33 10.65 -12.83
C SER A 2 -12.99 10.69 -13.56
N GLU A 3 -12.10 11.61 -13.17
CA GLU A 3 -10.71 11.75 -13.63
C GLU A 3 -9.78 10.57 -13.24
N HIS A 4 -10.33 9.37 -13.06
CA HIS A 4 -9.57 8.17 -12.72
C HIS A 4 -9.22 7.30 -13.94
N SER A 5 -9.52 7.75 -15.17
CA SER A 5 -9.30 6.97 -16.41
C SER A 5 -7.89 7.02 -17.00
N ASP A 6 -6.97 7.82 -16.44
CA ASP A 6 -5.79 8.24 -17.21
C ASP A 6 -4.46 7.64 -16.74
N PHE A 7 -4.42 6.81 -15.69
CA PHE A 7 -3.20 6.12 -15.27
C PHE A 7 -3.05 4.77 -15.96
N THR A 8 -1.84 4.45 -16.41
CA THR A 8 -1.56 3.11 -16.94
C THR A 8 -1.30 2.13 -15.79
N ASP A 9 -1.54 0.83 -16.04
CA ASP A 9 -1.21 -0.22 -15.07
C ASP A 9 0.27 -0.21 -14.71
N GLU A 10 1.15 0.12 -15.66
CA GLU A 10 2.58 0.25 -15.44
C GLU A 10 2.93 1.39 -14.47
N GLU A 11 2.26 2.53 -14.57
CA GLU A 11 2.45 3.66 -13.66
C GLU A 11 1.94 3.33 -12.25
N ILE A 12 0.77 2.71 -12.16
CA ILE A 12 0.20 2.27 -10.88
C ILE A 12 1.14 1.27 -10.21
N HIS A 13 1.62 0.28 -10.96
CA HIS A 13 2.54 -0.73 -10.47
C HIS A 13 3.87 -0.13 -10.01
N ALA A 14 4.46 0.77 -10.80
CA ALA A 14 5.73 1.41 -10.44
C ALA A 14 5.63 2.26 -9.15
N VAL A 15 4.52 2.96 -8.95
CA VAL A 15 4.28 3.70 -7.69
C VAL A 15 4.05 2.73 -6.54
N ARG A 16 3.31 1.63 -6.74
CA ARG A 16 3.07 0.62 -5.72
C ARG A 16 4.37 -0.06 -5.25
N GLU A 17 5.17 -0.58 -6.17
CA GLU A 17 6.45 -1.28 -5.89
C GLU A 17 7.48 -0.43 -5.17
N ARG A 18 7.36 0.90 -5.28
CA ARG A 18 8.22 1.84 -4.56
C ARG A 18 8.08 1.70 -3.05
N PHE A 19 6.88 1.37 -2.57
CA PHE A 19 6.56 1.27 -1.14
C PHE A 19 6.31 -0.18 -0.71
N GLU A 20 5.82 -1.01 -1.63
CA GLU A 20 5.44 -2.39 -1.35
C GLU A 20 6.49 -3.35 -1.94
N GLU A 21 6.90 -4.33 -1.13
CA GLU A 21 7.83 -5.39 -1.52
C GLU A 21 7.15 -6.47 -2.36
N THR A 22 6.63 -6.08 -3.51
CA THR A 22 5.85 -6.94 -4.41
C THR A 22 6.68 -7.55 -5.55
N THR A 23 7.90 -7.05 -5.79
CA THR A 23 8.82 -7.54 -6.82
C THR A 23 10.26 -7.61 -6.32
N MET A 24 11.07 -8.46 -6.97
CA MET A 24 12.49 -8.69 -6.63
C MET A 24 13.40 -7.53 -7.09
N ALA A 25 12.81 -6.48 -7.67
CA ALA A 25 13.55 -5.35 -8.21
C ALA A 25 14.29 -4.61 -7.09
N THR A 26 15.55 -4.27 -7.37
CA THR A 26 16.36 -3.42 -6.52
C THR A 26 15.79 -2.01 -6.43
N THR A 27 16.18 -1.25 -5.40
CA THR A 27 15.82 0.16 -5.26
C THR A 27 16.23 0.99 -6.48
N GLU A 28 17.36 0.67 -7.10
CA GLU A 28 17.84 1.33 -8.30
C GLU A 28 16.92 1.07 -9.49
N GLU A 29 16.53 -0.19 -9.73
CA GLU A 29 15.61 -0.57 -10.80
C GLU A 29 14.22 0.05 -10.62
N LYS A 30 13.71 0.06 -9.38
CA LYS A 30 12.43 0.73 -9.04
C LYS A 30 12.49 2.23 -9.34
N ASN A 31 13.57 2.90 -8.96
CA ASN A 31 13.77 4.32 -9.24
C ASN A 31 13.92 4.60 -10.75
N ALA A 32 14.67 3.77 -11.47
CA ALA A 32 14.82 3.90 -12.92
C ALA A 32 13.47 3.75 -13.65
N ARG A 33 12.60 2.85 -13.18
CA ARG A 33 11.24 2.68 -13.71
C ARG A 33 10.39 3.94 -13.52
N LEU A 34 10.43 4.54 -12.32
CA LEU A 34 9.72 5.81 -12.05
C LEU A 34 10.23 6.97 -12.91
N VAL A 35 11.54 7.03 -13.17
CA VAL A 35 12.15 8.02 -14.08
C VAL A 35 11.69 7.80 -15.52
N LYS A 36 11.73 6.56 -16.01
CA LYS A 36 11.29 6.19 -17.36
C LYS A 36 9.83 6.59 -17.61
N LEU A 37 8.97 6.39 -16.60
CA LEU A 37 7.55 6.74 -16.63
C LEU A 37 7.28 8.22 -16.34
N ARG A 38 8.32 9.05 -16.12
CA ARG A 38 8.20 10.47 -15.80
C ARG A 38 7.28 10.74 -14.60
N LEU A 39 7.39 9.91 -13.55
CA LEU A 39 6.61 10.02 -12.31
C LEU A 39 7.37 10.73 -11.18
N VAL A 40 8.57 11.23 -11.45
CA VAL A 40 9.43 11.92 -10.49
C VAL A 40 9.98 13.23 -11.08
N ASP A 41 10.13 14.24 -10.22
CA ASP A 41 10.74 15.54 -10.59
C ASP A 41 12.25 15.57 -10.31
N GLY A 42 12.76 14.52 -9.66
CA GLY A 42 14.15 14.40 -9.26
C GLY A 42 14.36 13.12 -8.45
N PRO A 43 15.61 12.86 -8.01
CA PRO A 43 15.94 11.63 -7.29
C PRO A 43 15.00 11.40 -6.11
N GLY A 44 14.23 10.32 -6.18
CA GLY A 44 13.35 9.90 -5.09
C GLY A 44 12.15 10.82 -4.80
N ARG A 45 11.79 11.82 -5.61
CA ARG A 45 10.62 12.68 -5.34
C ARG A 45 9.54 12.48 -6.40
N LEU A 46 8.41 11.87 -6.00
CA LEU A 46 7.24 11.76 -6.87
C LEU A 46 6.76 13.16 -7.28
N ASN A 47 6.48 13.31 -8.58
CA ASN A 47 5.87 14.52 -9.11
C ASN A 47 4.36 14.54 -8.85
N SER A 48 3.65 15.55 -9.37
CA SER A 48 2.20 15.67 -9.19
C SER A 48 1.43 14.43 -9.65
N ARG A 49 1.84 13.80 -10.76
CA ARG A 49 1.19 12.59 -11.29
C ARG A 49 1.46 11.37 -10.42
N GLY A 50 2.72 11.14 -10.03
CA GLY A 50 3.09 10.07 -9.09
C GLY A 50 2.38 10.20 -7.75
N LYS A 51 2.21 11.43 -7.23
CA LYS A 51 1.45 11.71 -6.02
C LYS A 51 -0.06 11.46 -6.17
N ALA A 52 -0.62 11.74 -7.34
CA ALA A 52 -2.03 11.44 -7.62
C ALA A 52 -2.28 9.92 -7.61
N ILE A 53 -1.38 9.14 -8.22
CA ILE A 53 -1.42 7.67 -8.15
C ILE A 53 -1.28 7.19 -6.71
N LEU A 54 -0.32 7.72 -5.95
CA LEU A 54 -0.15 7.39 -4.53
C LEU A 54 -1.43 7.68 -3.72
N THR A 55 -2.05 8.83 -3.97
CA THR A 55 -3.30 9.25 -3.30
C THR A 55 -4.45 8.30 -3.67
N MET A 56 -4.54 7.89 -4.94
CA MET A 56 -5.51 6.90 -5.41
C MET A 56 -5.31 5.54 -4.72
N LEU A 57 -4.06 5.07 -4.61
CA LEU A 57 -3.72 3.81 -3.95
C LEU A 57 -4.01 3.83 -2.45
N GLN A 58 -3.80 4.98 -1.79
CA GLN A 58 -4.16 5.17 -0.38
C GLN A 58 -5.69 5.25 -0.19
N GLY A 59 -6.39 5.85 -1.15
CA GLY A 59 -7.82 6.08 -1.07
C GLY A 59 -8.21 7.09 0.02
N PRO A 60 -9.51 7.15 0.39
CA PRO A 60 -9.99 8.08 1.41
C PRO A 60 -9.48 7.70 2.80
N ARG A 61 -9.26 8.72 3.64
CA ARG A 61 -8.83 8.60 5.04
C ARG A 61 -9.87 7.97 5.98
N THR A 62 -11.10 7.80 5.51
CA THR A 62 -12.16 7.15 6.27
C THR A 62 -12.04 5.64 6.12
N ALA A 63 -11.96 4.94 7.25
CA ALA A 63 -12.02 3.48 7.29
C ALA A 63 -13.47 2.98 7.44
N THR A 64 -13.78 1.87 6.80
CA THR A 64 -14.98 1.09 7.08
C THR A 64 -14.82 0.30 8.39
N LYS A 65 -15.92 -0.14 8.99
CA LYS A 65 -15.88 -0.98 10.19
C LYS A 65 -15.07 -2.27 9.99
N ALA A 66 -15.15 -2.86 8.80
CA ALA A 66 -14.40 -4.07 8.44
C ALA A 66 -12.90 -3.81 8.39
N GLU A 67 -12.48 -2.71 7.77
CA GLU A 67 -11.08 -2.29 7.70
C GLU A 67 -10.48 -2.03 9.10
N ILE A 68 -11.22 -1.32 9.96
CA ILE A 68 -10.80 -1.09 11.36
C ILE A 68 -10.66 -2.42 12.10
N ALA A 69 -11.64 -3.32 11.98
CA ALA A 69 -11.62 -4.61 12.66
C ALA A 69 -10.45 -5.49 12.20
N ALA A 70 -10.17 -5.54 10.90
CA ALA A 70 -9.04 -6.27 10.33
C ALA A 70 -7.69 -5.71 10.84
N LEU A 71 -7.52 -4.38 10.83
CA LEU A 71 -6.33 -3.72 11.39
C LEU A 71 -6.15 -4.04 12.88
N ILE A 72 -7.20 -3.90 13.70
CA ILE A 72 -7.13 -4.21 15.14
C ILE A 72 -6.72 -5.67 15.35
N ARG A 73 -7.33 -6.62 14.63
CA ARG A 73 -7.02 -8.05 14.78
C ARG A 73 -5.59 -8.37 14.36
N HIS A 74 -5.09 -7.77 13.29
CA HIS A 74 -3.71 -7.96 12.86
C HIS A 74 -2.70 -7.59 13.95
N TYR A 75 -2.91 -6.48 14.66
CA TYR A 75 -2.01 -6.04 15.73
C TYR A 75 -2.27 -6.64 17.12
N THR A 76 -3.42 -7.30 17.33
CA THR A 76 -3.77 -7.88 18.64
C THR A 76 -3.69 -9.41 18.68
N ALA A 77 -3.58 -10.07 17.52
CA ALA A 77 -3.39 -11.52 17.41
C ALA A 77 -2.13 -12.01 18.13
N LYS A 78 -2.23 -13.08 18.92
CA LYS A 78 -1.14 -13.57 19.77
C LYS A 78 -0.59 -14.90 19.29
N THR A 79 -1.47 -15.81 18.89
CA THR A 79 -1.11 -17.15 18.42
C THR A 79 -0.92 -17.17 16.91
N ASP A 80 -0.17 -18.15 16.39
CA ASP A 80 0.07 -18.26 14.94
C ASP A 80 -1.23 -18.50 14.16
N LYS A 81 -2.19 -19.23 14.75
CA LYS A 81 -3.53 -19.42 14.18
C LYS A 81 -4.30 -18.11 14.08
N GLU A 82 -4.27 -17.28 15.13
CA GLU A 82 -4.91 -15.96 15.12
C GLU A 82 -4.24 -15.02 14.12
N LYS A 83 -2.90 -15.04 14.05
CA LYS A 83 -2.15 -14.23 13.08
C LYS A 83 -2.47 -14.61 11.65
N ALA A 84 -2.55 -15.91 11.34
CA ALA A 84 -2.94 -16.38 10.02
C ALA A 84 -4.36 -15.93 9.64
N ALA A 85 -5.32 -16.05 10.57
CA ALA A 85 -6.68 -15.58 10.34
C ALA A 85 -6.74 -14.05 10.14
N ALA A 86 -6.02 -13.28 10.98
CA ALA A 86 -5.97 -11.82 10.85
C ALA A 86 -5.31 -11.37 9.54
N ASN A 87 -4.27 -12.07 9.09
CA ASN A 87 -3.63 -11.83 7.80
C ASN A 87 -4.57 -12.10 6.63
N GLN A 88 -5.36 -13.17 6.70
CA GLN A 88 -6.39 -13.44 5.68
C GLN A 88 -7.44 -12.32 5.65
N GLU A 89 -7.91 -11.86 6.81
CA GLU A 89 -8.85 -10.76 6.87
C GLU A 89 -8.31 -9.47 6.23
N LEU A 90 -7.03 -9.13 6.45
CA LEU A 90 -6.40 -7.98 5.79
C LEU A 90 -6.41 -8.10 4.26
N LEU A 91 -6.18 -9.31 3.73
CA LEU A 91 -6.24 -9.56 2.29
C LEU A 91 -7.68 -9.43 1.77
N ASP A 92 -8.65 -9.98 2.50
CA ASP A 92 -10.07 -9.95 2.13
C ASP A 92 -10.62 -8.51 2.05
N VAL A 93 -10.15 -7.61 2.92
CA VAL A 93 -10.50 -6.18 2.89
C VAL A 93 -9.55 -5.31 2.05
N ASN A 94 -8.62 -5.92 1.31
CA ASN A 94 -7.64 -5.23 0.47
C ASN A 94 -6.80 -4.16 1.21
N LEU A 95 -6.39 -4.47 2.45
CA LEU A 95 -5.45 -3.66 3.23
C LEU A 95 -4.06 -4.27 3.33
N GLY A 96 -3.89 -5.50 2.85
CA GLY A 96 -2.60 -6.19 2.87
C GLY A 96 -2.14 -6.66 1.49
N TYR A 97 -0.87 -7.01 1.41
CA TYR A 97 -0.27 -7.75 0.30
C TYR A 97 0.70 -8.81 0.85
N VAL A 98 0.96 -9.86 0.08
CA VAL A 98 1.97 -10.86 0.44
C VAL A 98 3.35 -10.38 -0.03
N SER A 99 4.27 -10.12 0.89
CA SER A 99 5.66 -9.76 0.55
C SER A 99 6.33 -10.95 -0.10
N ILE A 100 6.98 -10.71 -1.24
CA ILE A 100 7.64 -11.77 -1.98
C ILE A 100 8.96 -12.22 -1.36
N TYR A 101 9.56 -11.41 -0.47
CA TYR A 101 10.81 -11.76 0.22
C TYR A 101 10.56 -12.64 1.43
N HIS A 102 9.47 -12.37 2.15
CA HIS A 102 9.24 -12.97 3.45
C HIS A 102 8.06 -13.95 3.47
N GLY A 103 7.21 -13.95 2.44
CA GLY A 103 5.98 -14.75 2.42
C GLY A 103 4.95 -14.33 3.49
N TYR A 104 5.19 -13.24 4.20
CA TYR A 104 4.27 -12.67 5.19
C TYR A 104 3.34 -11.66 4.55
N VAL A 105 2.18 -11.45 5.18
CA VAL A 105 1.27 -10.36 4.83
C VAL A 105 1.75 -9.07 5.49
N TRP A 106 1.95 -8.04 4.68
CA TRP A 106 2.26 -6.68 5.10
C TRP A 106 1.09 -5.76 4.75
N LEU A 107 0.99 -4.60 5.41
CA LEU A 107 0.00 -3.59 5.01
C LEU A 107 0.38 -3.00 3.66
N ASN A 108 -0.60 -2.86 2.77
CA ASN A 108 -0.45 -2.10 1.54
C ASN A 108 -0.57 -0.59 1.81
N LEU A 109 -0.42 0.24 0.77
CA LEU A 109 -0.50 1.71 0.91
C LEU A 109 -1.79 2.21 1.59
N ARG A 110 -2.93 1.55 1.39
CA ARG A 110 -4.20 1.90 2.06
C ARG A 110 -4.17 1.46 3.53
N GLY A 111 -3.72 0.25 3.80
CA GLY A 111 -3.56 -0.29 5.15
C GLY A 111 -2.67 0.60 6.03
N GLU A 112 -1.51 0.98 5.51
CA GLU A 112 -0.57 1.89 6.20
C GLU A 112 -1.19 3.27 6.46
N MET A 113 -1.87 3.83 5.45
CA MET A 113 -2.53 5.14 5.59
C MET A 113 -3.62 5.11 6.68
N LEU A 114 -4.49 4.10 6.67
CA LEU A 114 -5.56 3.97 7.68
C LEU A 114 -4.99 3.69 9.07
N TRP A 115 -3.95 2.85 9.18
CA TRP A 115 -3.26 2.61 10.44
C TRP A 115 -2.72 3.91 11.04
N HIS A 116 -2.01 4.71 10.25
CA HIS A 116 -1.51 6.02 10.67
C HIS A 116 -2.63 7.01 11.05
N HIS A 117 -3.74 6.99 10.33
CA HIS A 117 -4.84 7.94 10.55
C HIS A 117 -5.70 7.60 11.76
N GLU A 118 -6.12 6.33 11.90
CA GLU A 118 -7.11 5.90 12.89
C GLU A 118 -6.45 5.49 14.22
N MET A 119 -5.33 4.77 14.14
CA MET A 119 -4.78 4.06 15.30
C MET A 119 -3.64 4.82 15.98
N MET A 120 -2.88 5.62 15.22
CA MET A 120 -1.78 6.44 15.76
C MET A 120 -2.22 7.82 16.24
N ARG A 121 -3.42 8.31 15.86
CA ARG A 121 -3.99 9.55 16.41
C ARG A 121 -4.64 9.39 17.78
N SER A 122 -4.91 8.16 18.19
CA SER A 122 -5.56 7.82 19.46
C SER A 122 -4.54 7.57 20.59
N ARG A 123 -3.27 7.95 20.39
CA ARG A 123 -2.16 7.88 21.36
C ARG A 123 -1.59 9.26 21.58
#